data_AF-A0A556PRP0-F1
#
_entry.id   AF-A0A556PRP0-F1
#
_cell.length_a   1.000
_cell.length_b   1.000
_cell.length_c   1.000
_cell.angle_alpha   90.00
_cell.angle_beta   90.00
_cell.angle_gamma   90.00
#
_symmetry.space_group_name_H-M   'P 1'
#
loop_
_entity.id
_entity.type
_entity.pdbx_description
1 polymer ?
#
loop_
_entity_poly.entity_id
_entity_poly.type
_entity_poly.pdbx_seq_one_letter_code
_entity_poly.pdbx_strand_id
1 'polypeptide(L)'
;MQTIPIQLQQSQLLQDYRDRKESIFSQFDYDPYQLRSYKKRLSQLQQGDYQREELAKILLKQNRKWGAGPAVEKNIETLKNPNSSVVIGGQQAGILTGPLYTIHKMISILVHAKEQEEHLQQPVIPVFWIAGEDHDFEEINHIYIQKNPNRLKKVAIDGELESKQSVSSIKLPKKEAAIFLENIFSTFQETKHTKKIYNQLKETAEQSDTYVDFFGTLTHQMFQEEGLVLVDSDDSDLRKLESSYFVRMIEEQPNIAKAVVRDLQHQEDKGYTISIDAESDDGHLFYHVDGERQLLMRENDKWKTKDGHVSLRTEELLEIAKKEPELLSNNVITRPLMQELVFPVLAFHAGPGELAYWSILKNAFRCLDLTLPIVMPRLSMTLLQSNHQSWIDGMDLSIESLIQSGVYTQKMNWLNRQTKLPIEETFQEVQKHIETVHQPIQEIAESISSDMEGLSKKNLEKIQKELAYVEKRFMRTVESNHQLRIKRYDTLDTYYHPDGGLQERKWNLIYWMNQYGWDLPSRLTTIPPKWEVDHLIVNL
;
A
#
# COMPACT_ATOMS: atom_id res chain seq x y z
N MET A 1 20.95 11.18 -7.39
CA MET A 1 20.38 9.84 -7.65
C MET A 1 20.06 9.75 -9.12
N GLN A 2 20.33 8.61 -9.76
CA GLN A 2 19.95 8.37 -11.16
C GLN A 2 18.70 7.49 -11.19
N THR A 3 17.82 7.69 -12.18
CA THR A 3 16.61 6.88 -12.34
C THR A 3 16.54 6.17 -13.69
N ILE A 4 16.08 4.92 -13.64
CA ILE A 4 15.91 4.07 -14.82
C ILE A 4 14.43 3.69 -14.89
N PRO A 5 13.70 4.10 -15.94
CA PRO A 5 12.32 3.68 -16.16
C PRO A 5 12.29 2.24 -16.66
N ILE A 6 11.36 1.44 -16.17
CA ILE A 6 11.10 0.07 -16.65
C ILE A 6 9.59 -0.14 -16.84
N GLN A 7 9.25 -1.13 -17.65
CA GLN A 7 7.86 -1.58 -17.79
C GLN A 7 7.65 -2.79 -16.88
N LEU A 8 6.52 -2.84 -16.19
CA LEU A 8 6.17 -3.98 -15.35
C LEU A 8 4.80 -4.49 -15.77
N GLN A 9 4.60 -5.80 -15.61
CA GLN A 9 3.26 -6.36 -15.75
C GLN A 9 2.40 -5.88 -14.57
N GLN A 10 1.47 -4.97 -14.86
CA GLN A 10 0.53 -4.40 -13.91
C GLN A 10 -0.85 -5.06 -14.03
N SER A 11 -1.80 -4.66 -13.19
CA SER A 11 -3.19 -5.07 -13.38
C SER A 11 -3.71 -4.52 -14.71
N GLN A 12 -4.57 -5.30 -15.38
CA GLN A 12 -5.14 -4.92 -16.68
C GLN A 12 -5.79 -3.53 -16.62
N LEU A 13 -6.52 -3.22 -15.54
CA LEU A 13 -7.17 -1.92 -15.34
C LEU A 13 -6.15 -0.77 -15.28
N LEU A 14 -5.06 -0.93 -14.52
CA LEU A 14 -4.04 0.12 -14.41
C LEU A 14 -3.30 0.34 -15.72
N GLN A 15 -2.97 -0.74 -16.44
CA GLN A 15 -2.35 -0.65 -17.75
C GLN A 15 -3.29 0.04 -18.75
N ASP A 16 -4.56 -0.38 -18.83
CA ASP A 16 -5.55 0.22 -19.71
C ASP A 16 -5.81 1.70 -19.40
N TYR A 17 -5.73 2.08 -18.12
CA TYR A 17 -5.85 3.47 -17.69
C TYR A 17 -4.68 4.32 -18.15
N ARG A 18 -3.44 3.82 -18.00
CA ARG A 18 -2.21 4.46 -18.51
C ARG A 18 -2.24 4.60 -20.03
N ASP A 19 -2.71 3.57 -20.73
CA ASP A 19 -2.85 3.52 -22.18
C ASP A 19 -4.04 4.36 -22.70
N ARG A 20 -4.83 4.97 -21.81
CA ARG A 20 -6.03 5.76 -22.14
C ARG A 20 -7.06 4.96 -22.94
N LYS A 21 -7.20 3.66 -22.68
CA LYS A 21 -8.21 2.83 -23.35
C LYS A 21 -9.61 3.30 -22.97
N GLU A 22 -10.47 3.45 -23.96
CA GLU A 22 -11.84 3.96 -23.79
C GLU A 22 -12.67 3.14 -22.79
N SER A 23 -12.41 1.84 -22.71
CA SER A 23 -13.05 0.89 -21.80
C SER A 23 -13.04 1.35 -20.35
N ILE A 24 -11.91 1.87 -19.86
CA ILE A 24 -11.76 2.35 -18.48
C ILE A 24 -11.86 3.87 -18.39
N PHE A 25 -11.35 4.60 -19.37
CA PHE A 25 -11.25 6.06 -19.31
C PHE A 25 -12.60 6.77 -19.30
N SER A 26 -13.63 6.13 -19.87
CA SER A 26 -15.03 6.61 -19.78
C SER A 26 -15.53 6.78 -18.32
N GLN A 27 -14.89 6.10 -17.36
CA GLN A 27 -15.20 6.19 -15.93
C GLN A 27 -14.45 7.29 -15.19
N PHE A 28 -13.60 8.04 -15.87
CA PHE A 28 -12.91 9.19 -15.30
C PHE A 28 -13.36 10.46 -16.01
N ASP A 29 -13.25 11.61 -15.36
CA ASP A 29 -13.63 12.90 -15.96
C ASP A 29 -12.45 13.63 -16.61
N TYR A 30 -11.22 13.18 -16.34
CA TYR A 30 -10.00 13.85 -16.76
C TYR A 30 -8.90 12.87 -17.18
N ASP A 31 -8.04 13.35 -18.08
CA ASP A 31 -6.76 12.71 -18.39
C ASP A 31 -5.66 13.26 -17.48
N PRO A 32 -5.05 12.42 -16.61
CA PRO A 32 -4.05 12.87 -15.66
C PRO A 32 -2.71 13.25 -16.30
N TYR A 33 -2.51 12.92 -17.58
CA TYR A 33 -1.28 13.18 -18.32
C TYR A 33 -1.42 14.37 -19.28
N GLN A 34 -2.53 15.10 -19.24
CA GLN A 34 -2.77 16.27 -20.08
C GLN A 34 -2.93 17.54 -19.26
N LEU A 35 -2.06 18.53 -19.49
CA LEU A 35 -2.11 19.82 -18.78
C LEU A 35 -3.46 20.55 -18.92
N ARG A 36 -4.18 20.36 -20.04
CA ARG A 36 -5.52 20.95 -20.23
C ARG A 36 -6.54 20.44 -19.20
N SER A 37 -6.39 19.21 -18.72
CA SER A 37 -7.25 18.63 -17.68
C SER A 37 -7.12 19.42 -16.37
N TYR A 38 -5.89 19.71 -15.96
CA TYR A 38 -5.59 20.48 -14.74
C TYR A 38 -6.15 21.91 -14.82
N LYS A 39 -5.99 22.58 -15.97
CA LYS A 39 -6.57 23.92 -16.18
C LYS A 39 -8.10 23.88 -16.07
N LYS A 40 -8.75 22.92 -16.73
CA LYS A 40 -10.20 22.75 -16.68
C LYS A 40 -10.68 22.49 -15.25
N ARG A 41 -10.02 21.56 -14.55
CA ARG A 41 -10.33 21.20 -13.17
C ARG A 41 -10.18 22.40 -12.24
N LEU A 42 -9.06 23.12 -12.33
CA LEU A 42 -8.82 24.31 -11.52
C LEU A 42 -9.91 25.37 -11.71
N SER A 43 -10.33 25.64 -12.94
CA SER A 43 -11.43 26.58 -13.22
C SER A 43 -12.75 26.16 -12.58
N GLN A 44 -13.02 24.86 -12.45
CA GLN A 44 -14.20 24.36 -11.74
C GLN A 44 -14.06 24.50 -10.23
N LEU A 45 -12.87 24.20 -9.68
CA LEU A 45 -12.58 24.36 -8.25
C LEU A 45 -12.71 25.82 -7.80
N GLN A 46 -12.32 26.78 -8.63
CA GLN A 46 -12.46 28.22 -8.34
C GLN A 46 -13.92 28.68 -8.22
N GLN A 47 -14.88 27.91 -8.73
CA GLN A 47 -16.31 28.19 -8.62
C GLN A 47 -16.96 27.48 -7.43
N GLY A 48 -16.25 26.53 -6.80
CA GLY A 48 -16.75 25.79 -5.64
C GLY A 48 -16.67 26.63 -4.36
N ASP A 49 -17.66 26.43 -3.50
CA ASP A 49 -17.69 27.01 -2.16
C ASP A 49 -17.05 26.04 -1.17
N TYR A 50 -15.95 26.45 -0.55
CA TYR A 50 -15.19 25.64 0.40
C TYR A 50 -15.01 26.42 1.71
N GLN A 51 -15.11 25.72 2.83
CA GLN A 51 -14.89 26.28 4.17
C GLN A 51 -13.39 26.48 4.49
N ARG A 52 -12.65 27.16 3.60
CA ARG A 52 -11.19 27.26 3.59
C ARG A 52 -10.60 27.82 4.88
N GLU A 53 -11.23 28.85 5.44
CA GLU A 53 -10.78 29.48 6.68
C GLU A 53 -10.87 28.52 7.87
N GLU A 54 -11.97 27.79 7.99
CA GLU A 54 -12.16 26.86 9.09
C GLU A 54 -11.28 25.61 8.93
N LEU A 55 -11.20 25.09 7.72
CA LEU A 55 -10.29 24.00 7.37
C LEU A 55 -8.83 24.38 7.68
N ALA A 56 -8.37 25.57 7.31
CA ALA A 56 -7.01 26.01 7.61
C ALA A 56 -6.73 26.09 9.12
N LYS A 57 -7.70 26.51 9.95
CA LYS A 57 -7.54 26.49 11.42
C LYS A 57 -7.40 25.07 11.96
N ILE A 58 -8.24 24.14 11.50
CA ILE A 58 -8.21 22.74 11.90
C ILE A 58 -6.87 22.12 11.53
N LEU A 59 -6.44 22.28 10.28
CA LEU A 59 -5.15 21.77 9.79
C LEU A 59 -3.99 22.36 10.58
N LEU A 60 -4.00 23.66 10.86
CA LEU A 60 -2.92 24.30 11.63
C LEU A 60 -2.82 23.72 13.05
N LYS A 61 -3.96 23.45 13.70
CA LYS A 61 -4.00 22.79 15.01
C LYS A 61 -3.42 21.38 14.96
N GLN A 62 -3.88 20.55 14.01
CA GLN A 62 -3.40 19.18 13.85
C GLN A 62 -1.89 19.13 13.54
N ASN A 63 -1.43 19.89 12.55
CA ASN A 63 -0.04 19.88 12.10
C ASN A 63 0.91 20.42 13.18
N ARG A 64 0.51 21.45 13.96
CA ARG A 64 1.30 21.92 15.10
C ARG A 64 1.45 20.88 16.20
N LYS A 65 0.43 20.06 16.45
CA LYS A 65 0.50 18.93 17.40
C LYS A 65 1.64 17.97 17.02
N TRP A 66 1.84 17.74 15.73
CA TRP A 66 2.89 16.87 15.18
C TRP A 66 4.21 17.59 14.89
N GLY A 67 4.39 18.82 15.36
CA GLY A 67 5.65 19.56 15.24
C GLY A 67 5.92 20.15 13.84
N ALA A 68 4.88 20.53 13.10
CA ALA A 68 5.03 21.12 11.77
C ALA A 68 5.93 22.35 11.73
N GLY A 69 6.73 22.43 10.66
CA GLY A 69 7.64 23.55 10.40
C GLY A 69 7.00 24.71 9.62
N PRO A 70 7.75 25.81 9.41
CA PRO A 70 7.24 27.02 8.75
C PRO A 70 6.71 26.81 7.33
N ALA A 71 7.27 25.87 6.56
CA ALA A 71 6.82 25.56 5.20
C ALA A 71 5.39 24.98 5.20
N VAL A 72 5.09 24.10 6.15
CA VAL A 72 3.76 23.51 6.34
C VAL A 72 2.75 24.59 6.76
N GLU A 73 3.09 25.41 7.75
CA GLU A 73 2.21 26.50 8.20
C GLU A 73 1.89 27.49 7.07
N LYS A 74 2.89 27.82 6.24
CA LYS A 74 2.70 28.67 5.06
C LYS A 74 1.74 28.05 4.06
N ASN A 75 1.86 26.75 3.79
CA ASN A 75 0.95 26.03 2.88
C ASN A 75 -0.48 26.02 3.42
N ILE A 76 -0.66 25.79 4.73
CA ILE A 76 -1.96 25.86 5.38
C ILE A 76 -2.58 27.26 5.28
N GLU A 77 -1.80 28.32 5.50
CA GLU A 77 -2.28 29.69 5.34
C GLU A 77 -2.66 29.99 3.87
N THR A 78 -1.88 29.48 2.93
CA THR A 78 -2.11 29.65 1.49
C THR A 78 -3.41 28.98 1.03
N LEU A 79 -3.87 27.93 1.70
CA LEU A 79 -5.13 27.24 1.41
C LEU A 79 -6.37 28.17 1.48
N LYS A 80 -6.27 29.25 2.25
CA LYS A 80 -7.33 30.28 2.34
C LYS A 80 -7.51 31.06 1.04
N ASN A 81 -6.49 31.11 0.19
CA ASN A 81 -6.59 31.75 -1.11
C ASN A 81 -7.66 31.03 -1.97
N PRO A 82 -8.66 31.73 -2.51
CA PRO A 82 -9.72 31.12 -3.32
C PRO A 82 -9.21 30.45 -4.61
N ASN A 83 -8.03 30.85 -5.09
CA ASN A 83 -7.38 30.24 -6.26
C ASN A 83 -6.49 29.05 -5.92
N SER A 84 -6.31 28.73 -4.65
CA SER A 84 -5.51 27.58 -4.25
C SER A 84 -6.27 26.27 -4.42
N SER A 85 -5.55 25.21 -4.74
CA SER A 85 -6.07 23.84 -4.85
C SER A 85 -5.13 22.86 -4.13
N VAL A 86 -5.52 21.60 -3.99
CA VAL A 86 -4.69 20.58 -3.34
C VAL A 86 -4.38 19.41 -4.26
N VAL A 87 -3.17 18.88 -4.16
CA VAL A 87 -2.87 17.50 -4.57
C VAL A 87 -2.90 16.67 -3.30
N ILE A 88 -3.70 15.60 -3.31
CA ILE A 88 -3.95 14.82 -2.11
C ILE A 88 -3.83 13.33 -2.37
N GLY A 89 -3.39 12.58 -1.38
CA GLY A 89 -3.45 11.13 -1.34
C GLY A 89 -3.39 10.69 0.11
N GLY A 90 -3.68 9.43 0.39
CA GLY A 90 -3.74 8.97 1.78
C GLY A 90 -3.24 7.56 1.99
N GLN A 91 -2.99 7.23 3.25
CA GLN A 91 -2.71 5.88 3.70
C GLN A 91 -3.00 5.77 5.20
N GLN A 92 -3.21 4.55 5.70
CA GLN A 92 -3.28 4.29 7.13
C GLN A 92 -1.95 4.61 7.82
N ALA A 93 -2.02 4.89 9.13
CA ALA A 93 -0.88 5.25 9.98
C ALA A 93 -0.03 4.02 10.38
N GLY A 94 0.61 3.38 9.41
CA GLY A 94 1.52 2.25 9.63
C GLY A 94 2.64 2.58 10.63
N ILE A 95 2.95 1.66 11.56
CA ILE A 95 4.08 1.81 12.47
C ILE A 95 5.37 2.04 11.66
N LEU A 96 6.17 3.02 12.09
CA LEU A 96 7.36 3.46 11.35
C LEU A 96 7.08 3.87 9.88
N THR A 97 5.90 4.44 9.61
CA THR A 97 5.36 4.81 8.28
C THR A 97 4.86 3.65 7.42
N GLY A 98 4.96 2.41 7.90
CA GLY A 98 4.51 1.22 7.16
C GLY A 98 5.37 0.91 5.93
N PRO A 99 4.79 0.34 4.87
CA PRO A 99 5.53 0.01 3.65
C PRO A 99 6.06 1.25 2.90
N LEU A 100 7.12 1.06 2.14
CA LEU A 100 7.76 2.08 1.31
C LEU A 100 6.79 2.83 0.37
N TYR A 101 5.73 2.19 -0.12
CA TYR A 101 4.76 2.86 -0.98
C TYR A 101 4.08 4.07 -0.32
N THR A 102 4.00 4.11 1.02
CA THR A 102 3.47 5.26 1.77
C THR A 102 4.34 6.48 1.50
N ILE A 103 5.65 6.31 1.62
CA ILE A 103 6.66 7.33 1.32
C ILE A 103 6.63 7.70 -0.16
N HIS A 104 6.50 6.72 -1.05
CA HIS A 104 6.41 6.98 -2.49
C HIS A 104 5.17 7.79 -2.86
N LYS A 105 4.04 7.56 -2.17
CA LYS A 105 2.82 8.36 -2.30
C LYS A 105 3.02 9.79 -1.81
N MET A 106 3.65 9.99 -0.64
CA MET A 106 4.01 11.32 -0.13
C MET A 106 4.92 12.09 -1.10
N ILE A 107 5.96 11.42 -1.62
CA ILE A 107 6.84 12.00 -2.65
C ILE A 107 6.04 12.37 -3.90
N SER A 108 5.13 11.49 -4.34
CA SER A 108 4.29 11.76 -5.51
C SER A 108 3.47 13.04 -5.32
N ILE A 109 2.81 13.18 -4.17
CA ILE A 109 2.01 14.36 -3.81
C ILE A 109 2.87 15.63 -3.82
N LEU A 110 4.02 15.60 -3.16
CA LEU A 110 4.95 16.73 -3.07
C LEU A 110 5.45 17.18 -4.46
N VAL A 111 5.95 16.23 -5.25
CA VAL A 111 6.51 16.50 -6.57
C VAL A 111 5.42 17.00 -7.53
N HIS A 112 4.25 16.39 -7.50
CA HIS A 112 3.14 16.75 -8.38
C HIS A 112 2.54 18.11 -8.00
N ALA A 113 2.39 18.41 -6.70
CA ALA A 113 1.93 19.72 -6.25
C ALA A 113 2.85 20.84 -6.77
N LYS A 114 4.17 20.66 -6.62
CA LYS A 114 5.16 21.60 -7.13
C LYS A 114 5.10 21.77 -8.65
N GLU A 115 5.02 20.66 -9.40
CA GLU A 115 4.91 20.69 -10.86
C GLU A 115 3.65 21.43 -11.33
N GLN A 116 2.50 21.20 -10.69
CA GLN A 116 1.26 21.87 -11.07
C GLN A 116 1.23 23.34 -10.63
N GLU A 117 1.83 23.70 -9.49
CA GLU A 117 2.00 25.10 -9.10
C GLU A 117 2.80 25.86 -10.15
N GLU A 118 3.90 25.28 -10.64
CA GLU A 118 4.72 25.84 -11.71
C GLU A 118 3.95 25.94 -13.04
N HIS A 119 3.19 24.93 -13.43
CA HIS A 119 2.47 24.95 -14.71
C HIS A 119 1.20 25.81 -14.71
N LEU A 120 0.48 25.87 -13.59
CA LEU A 120 -0.78 26.60 -13.45
C LEU A 120 -0.59 28.04 -12.99
N GLN A 121 0.58 28.36 -12.41
CA GLN A 121 0.87 29.67 -11.80
C GLN A 121 -0.17 30.05 -10.73
N GLN A 122 -0.64 29.04 -9.99
CA GLN A 122 -1.58 29.17 -8.88
C GLN A 122 -1.15 28.23 -7.75
N PRO A 123 -1.43 28.55 -6.48
CA PRO A 123 -0.97 27.72 -5.37
C PRO A 123 -1.56 26.31 -5.42
N VAL A 124 -0.71 25.30 -5.28
CA VAL A 124 -1.11 23.89 -5.20
C VAL A 124 -0.49 23.29 -3.94
N ILE A 125 -1.33 22.99 -2.95
CA ILE A 125 -0.89 22.53 -1.63
C ILE A 125 -0.78 21.00 -1.63
N PRO A 126 0.36 20.42 -1.22
CA PRO A 126 0.49 18.99 -1.00
C PRO A 126 -0.17 18.58 0.32
N VAL A 127 -1.17 17.70 0.26
CA VAL A 127 -1.89 17.17 1.42
C VAL A 127 -1.76 15.65 1.50
N PHE A 128 -1.45 15.13 2.69
CA PHE A 128 -1.49 13.70 2.98
C PHE A 128 -2.60 13.39 3.98
N TRP A 129 -3.56 12.56 3.53
CA TRP A 129 -4.70 12.10 4.30
C TRP A 129 -4.33 10.86 5.10
N ILE A 130 -4.20 11.01 6.41
CA ILE A 130 -4.00 9.89 7.33
C ILE A 130 -5.38 9.24 7.53
N ALA A 131 -5.51 7.98 7.12
CA ALA A 131 -6.74 7.19 7.29
C ALA A 131 -6.87 6.71 8.74
N GLY A 132 -6.97 7.64 9.68
CA GLY A 132 -7.10 7.38 11.12
C GLY A 132 -8.47 6.86 11.54
N GLU A 133 -9.50 7.06 10.71
CA GLU A 133 -10.87 6.57 10.95
C GLU A 133 -11.02 5.06 10.70
N ASP A 134 -10.03 4.44 10.05
CA ASP A 134 -10.00 3.00 9.84
C ASP A 134 -9.79 2.25 11.16
N HIS A 135 -10.10 0.96 11.19
CA HIS A 135 -10.01 0.09 12.37
C HIS A 135 -9.15 -1.16 12.12
N ASP A 136 -8.58 -1.32 10.91
CA ASP A 136 -7.71 -2.45 10.59
C ASP A 136 -6.29 -2.26 11.18
N PHE A 137 -6.18 -2.56 12.47
CA PHE A 137 -4.91 -2.48 13.18
C PHE A 137 -3.89 -3.52 12.72
N GLU A 138 -4.33 -4.68 12.24
CA GLU A 138 -3.43 -5.75 11.79
C GLU A 138 -2.64 -5.36 10.54
N GLU A 139 -3.17 -4.43 9.74
CA GLU A 139 -2.48 -3.84 8.60
C GLU A 139 -1.38 -2.85 9.01
N ILE A 140 -1.53 -2.14 10.13
CA ILE A 140 -0.62 -1.04 10.52
C ILE A 140 0.40 -1.39 11.61
N ASN A 141 0.16 -2.44 12.38
CA ASN A 141 0.95 -2.75 13.59
C ASN A 141 2.31 -3.41 13.32
N HIS A 142 2.76 -3.51 12.06
CA HIS A 142 3.92 -4.30 11.70
C HIS A 142 4.76 -3.71 10.58
N ILE A 143 6.01 -4.17 10.53
CA ILE A 143 6.88 -4.02 9.35
C ILE A 143 7.53 -5.36 9.01
N TYR A 144 8.14 -5.43 7.82
CA TYR A 144 8.99 -6.55 7.45
C TYR A 144 10.45 -6.18 7.64
N ILE A 145 11.21 -7.06 8.27
CA ILE A 145 12.66 -6.90 8.46
C ILE A 145 13.41 -8.13 7.95
N GLN A 146 14.63 -7.92 7.48
CA GLN A 146 15.51 -8.98 7.03
C GLN A 146 16.28 -9.57 8.23
N LYS A 147 15.74 -10.64 8.84
CA LYS A 147 16.48 -11.40 9.87
C LYS A 147 17.49 -12.38 9.28
N ASN A 148 17.20 -12.89 8.08
CA ASN A 148 18.06 -13.84 7.36
C ASN A 148 18.20 -13.36 5.91
N PRO A 149 19.28 -13.75 5.20
CA PRO A 149 19.54 -13.25 3.85
C PRO A 149 18.42 -13.60 2.86
N ASN A 150 17.68 -14.68 3.12
CA ASN A 150 16.79 -15.33 2.15
C ASN A 150 15.30 -15.04 2.38
N ARG A 151 14.92 -14.27 3.42
CA ARG A 151 13.50 -13.96 3.65
C ARG A 151 13.32 -12.75 4.55
N LEU A 152 12.28 -11.99 4.24
CA LEU A 152 11.72 -11.01 5.15
C LEU A 152 10.82 -11.66 6.20
N LYS A 153 10.89 -11.15 7.43
CA LYS A 153 10.02 -11.58 8.52
C LYS A 153 9.11 -10.42 8.92
N LYS A 154 7.80 -10.67 8.94
CA LYS A 154 6.81 -9.78 9.56
C LYS A 154 7.09 -9.72 11.07
N VAL A 155 7.29 -8.51 11.58
CA VAL A 155 7.44 -8.23 13.01
C VAL A 155 6.39 -7.19 13.35
N ALA A 156 5.48 -7.58 14.24
CA ALA A 156 4.45 -6.70 14.79
C ALA A 156 4.91 -6.16 16.14
N ILE A 157 4.42 -4.98 16.50
CA ILE A 157 4.46 -4.53 17.89
C ILE A 157 3.43 -5.33 18.69
N ASP A 158 3.83 -5.82 19.86
CA ASP A 158 2.92 -6.51 20.75
C ASP A 158 1.94 -5.49 21.35
N GLY A 159 0.65 -5.76 21.24
CA GLY A 159 -0.41 -4.94 21.81
C GLY A 159 -1.75 -5.66 21.70
N GLU A 160 -2.43 -5.83 22.82
CA GLU A 160 -3.81 -6.29 22.84
C GLU A 160 -4.71 -5.09 22.52
N LEU A 161 -5.54 -5.22 21.49
CA LEU A 161 -6.65 -4.30 21.30
C LEU A 161 -7.84 -4.82 22.10
N GLU A 162 -8.39 -3.98 22.96
CA GLU A 162 -9.61 -4.31 23.70
C GLU A 162 -10.86 -4.27 22.80
N SER A 163 -10.83 -3.53 21.68
CA SER A 163 -11.95 -3.40 20.74
C SER A 163 -11.54 -2.87 19.35
N LYS A 164 -12.50 -2.87 18.40
CA LYS A 164 -12.33 -2.37 17.02
C LYS A 164 -12.43 -0.85 16.93
N GLN A 165 -11.53 -0.16 17.61
CA GLN A 165 -11.50 1.31 17.64
C GLN A 165 -10.86 1.89 16.37
N SER A 166 -11.08 3.17 16.12
CA SER A 166 -10.36 3.90 15.08
C SER A 166 -8.87 3.98 15.39
N VAL A 167 -8.02 3.93 14.35
CA VAL A 167 -6.56 4.03 14.49
C VAL A 167 -6.14 5.32 15.23
N SER A 168 -6.86 6.42 15.03
CA SER A 168 -6.63 7.68 15.75
C SER A 168 -6.80 7.57 17.26
N SER A 169 -7.61 6.63 17.73
CA SER A 169 -7.88 6.38 19.15
C SER A 169 -6.91 5.37 19.77
N ILE A 170 -6.21 4.57 18.96
CA ILE A 170 -5.31 3.52 19.46
C ILE A 170 -4.05 4.16 20.04
N LYS A 171 -3.84 3.95 21.35
CA LYS A 171 -2.64 4.40 22.06
C LYS A 171 -1.40 3.64 21.58
N LEU A 172 -0.28 4.34 21.46
CA LEU A 172 1.00 3.70 21.21
C LEU A 172 1.57 3.15 22.54
N PRO A 173 1.70 1.83 22.71
CA PRO A 173 2.24 1.26 23.94
C PRO A 173 3.75 1.55 24.03
N LYS A 174 4.13 2.58 24.79
CA LYS A 174 5.50 3.15 24.79
C LYS A 174 6.60 2.14 25.11
N LYS A 175 6.35 1.22 26.04
CA LYS A 175 7.31 0.18 26.44
C LYS A 175 7.50 -0.84 25.32
N GLU A 176 6.39 -1.32 24.75
CA GLU A 176 6.35 -2.29 23.67
C GLU A 176 6.95 -1.68 22.39
N ALA A 177 6.73 -0.39 22.14
CA ALA A 177 7.36 0.36 21.06
C ALA A 177 8.88 0.43 21.22
N ALA A 178 9.39 0.65 22.42
CA ALA A 178 10.83 0.61 22.69
C ALA A 178 11.43 -0.79 22.43
N ILE A 179 10.78 -1.85 22.92
CA ILE A 179 11.20 -3.25 22.67
C ILE A 179 11.18 -3.57 21.17
N PHE A 180 10.15 -3.11 20.47
CA PHE A 180 9.99 -3.26 19.03
C PHE A 180 11.13 -2.59 18.26
N LEU A 181 11.47 -1.34 18.61
CA LEU A 181 12.61 -0.61 18.03
C LEU A 181 13.93 -1.34 18.29
N GLU A 182 14.17 -1.81 19.52
CA GLU A 182 15.38 -2.59 19.86
C GLU A 182 15.50 -3.86 19.02
N ASN A 183 14.41 -4.62 18.89
CA ASN A 183 14.36 -5.82 18.07
C ASN A 183 14.65 -5.52 16.59
N ILE A 184 14.08 -4.45 16.02
CA ILE A 184 14.35 -4.05 14.64
C ILE A 184 15.81 -3.68 14.45
N PHE A 185 16.34 -2.76 15.26
CA PHE A 185 17.70 -2.26 15.10
C PHE A 185 18.76 -3.31 15.38
N SER A 186 18.47 -4.32 16.20
CA SER A 186 19.35 -5.49 16.40
C SER A 186 19.57 -6.32 15.14
N THR A 187 18.68 -6.21 14.14
CA THR A 187 18.79 -6.91 12.85
C THR A 187 19.50 -6.09 11.78
N PHE A 188 19.65 -4.79 12.00
CA PHE A 188 20.33 -3.92 11.06
C PHE A 188 21.84 -4.00 11.23
N GLN A 189 22.54 -3.91 10.10
CA GLN A 189 23.97 -3.62 10.16
C GLN A 189 24.16 -2.21 10.72
N GLU A 190 25.01 -2.09 11.74
CA GLU A 190 25.35 -0.79 12.32
C GLU A 190 26.09 0.07 11.30
N THR A 191 25.66 1.33 11.18
CA THR A 191 26.23 2.36 10.32
C THR A 191 26.45 3.63 11.12
N LYS A 192 27.07 4.64 10.49
CA LYS A 192 27.18 5.99 11.07
C LYS A 192 25.83 6.66 11.36
N HIS A 193 24.72 6.15 10.81
CA HIS A 193 23.38 6.71 10.95
C HIS A 193 22.55 6.03 12.06
N THR A 194 22.86 4.78 12.38
CA THR A 194 22.07 3.90 13.26
C THR A 194 21.71 4.57 14.58
N LYS A 195 22.72 5.08 15.32
CA LYS A 195 22.51 5.69 16.63
C LYS A 195 21.58 6.91 16.58
N LYS A 196 21.76 7.78 15.57
CA LYS A 196 20.95 8.99 15.41
C LYS A 196 19.49 8.63 15.12
N ILE A 197 19.26 7.75 14.13
CA ILE A 197 17.91 7.34 13.72
C ILE A 197 17.22 6.62 14.87
N TYR A 198 17.89 5.67 15.53
CA TYR A 198 17.33 4.94 16.67
C TYR A 198 16.86 5.88 17.78
N ASN A 199 17.73 6.82 18.20
CA ASN A 199 17.39 7.77 19.26
C ASN A 199 16.22 8.67 18.86
N GLN A 200 16.19 9.15 17.62
CA GLN A 200 15.12 10.02 17.13
C GLN A 200 13.78 9.28 17.05
N LEU A 201 13.77 8.03 16.60
CA LEU A 201 12.56 7.19 16.58
C LEU A 201 12.07 6.89 18.00
N LYS A 202 12.99 6.59 18.93
CA LYS A 202 12.67 6.35 20.33
C LYS A 202 12.06 7.58 20.99
N GLU A 203 12.68 8.75 20.82
CA GLU A 203 12.14 10.02 21.34
C GLU A 203 10.76 10.33 20.75
N THR A 204 10.59 10.14 19.44
CA THR A 204 9.30 10.35 18.77
C THR A 204 8.23 9.41 19.31
N ALA A 205 8.56 8.13 19.55
CA ALA A 205 7.63 7.16 20.14
C ALA A 205 7.28 7.52 21.60
N GLU A 206 8.24 8.03 22.39
CA GLU A 206 8.01 8.45 23.77
C GLU A 206 7.09 9.68 23.88
N GLN A 207 7.18 10.60 22.91
CA GLN A 207 6.38 11.83 22.84
C GLN A 207 5.00 11.64 22.19
N SER A 208 4.77 10.52 21.50
CA SER A 208 3.52 10.24 20.82
C SER A 208 2.53 9.51 21.73
N ASP A 209 1.26 9.93 21.71
CA ASP A 209 0.21 9.26 22.48
C ASP A 209 -0.48 8.14 21.68
N THR A 210 -0.66 8.33 20.37
CA THR A 210 -1.35 7.38 19.48
C THR A 210 -0.47 6.97 18.29
N TYR A 211 -0.90 5.94 17.54
CA TYR A 211 -0.23 5.56 16.29
C TYR A 211 -0.23 6.68 15.25
N VAL A 212 -1.34 7.43 15.16
CA VAL A 212 -1.44 8.61 14.28
C VAL A 212 -0.46 9.70 14.72
N ASP A 213 -0.30 9.95 16.02
CA ASP A 213 0.67 10.93 16.52
C ASP A 213 2.11 10.56 16.19
N PHE A 214 2.44 9.27 16.33
CA PHE A 214 3.77 8.76 15.95
C PHE A 214 4.02 8.88 14.46
N PHE A 215 3.04 8.51 13.65
CA PHE A 215 3.11 8.61 12.19
C PHE A 215 3.24 10.07 11.74
N GLY A 216 2.39 10.97 12.25
CA GLY A 216 2.36 12.38 11.87
C GLY A 216 3.66 13.09 12.24
N THR A 217 4.13 12.89 13.47
CA THR A 217 5.39 13.49 13.94
C THR A 217 6.58 12.99 13.12
N LEU A 218 6.67 11.67 12.90
CA LEU A 218 7.74 11.10 12.07
C LEU A 218 7.69 11.60 10.63
N THR A 219 6.50 11.76 10.05
CA THR A 219 6.31 12.26 8.69
C THR A 219 6.77 13.71 8.57
N HIS A 220 6.43 14.59 9.51
CA HIS A 220 6.95 15.95 9.50
C HIS A 220 8.48 15.98 9.66
N GLN A 221 9.07 15.17 10.53
CA GLN A 221 10.53 15.11 10.63
C GLN A 221 11.22 14.64 9.33
N MET A 222 10.51 13.93 8.44
CA MET A 222 11.00 13.51 7.13
C MET A 222 10.80 14.57 6.03
N PHE A 223 9.72 15.36 6.11
CA PHE A 223 9.25 16.26 5.04
C PHE A 223 8.98 17.71 5.47
N GLN A 224 9.59 18.17 6.57
CA GLN A 224 9.30 19.48 7.17
C GLN A 224 9.60 20.66 6.24
N GLU A 225 10.61 20.54 5.37
CA GLU A 225 11.02 21.61 4.47
C GLU A 225 10.21 21.62 3.17
N GLU A 226 9.57 20.49 2.85
CA GLU A 226 8.78 20.26 1.65
C GLU A 226 7.32 20.72 1.81
N GLY A 227 6.90 21.10 3.02
CA GLY A 227 5.60 21.70 3.29
C GLY A 227 4.42 20.73 3.17
N LEU A 228 4.63 19.43 3.37
CA LEU A 228 3.57 18.43 3.36
C LEU A 228 2.56 18.69 4.50
N VAL A 229 1.31 18.98 4.15
CA VAL A 229 0.23 19.18 5.11
C VAL A 229 -0.41 17.83 5.43
N LEU A 230 -0.53 17.49 6.70
CA LEU A 230 -1.18 16.27 7.15
C LEU A 230 -2.61 16.55 7.60
N VAL A 231 -3.51 15.59 7.40
CA VAL A 231 -4.87 15.63 7.95
C VAL A 231 -5.24 14.25 8.47
N ASP A 232 -5.73 14.18 9.71
CA ASP A 232 -6.33 12.98 10.26
C ASP A 232 -7.83 12.97 9.99
N SER A 233 -8.32 11.93 9.32
CA SER A 233 -9.74 11.71 9.01
C SER A 233 -10.64 11.58 10.23
N ASP A 234 -10.11 11.19 11.39
CA ASP A 234 -10.91 10.98 12.59
C ASP A 234 -10.79 12.12 13.61
N ASP A 235 -10.18 13.25 13.22
CA ASP A 235 -10.07 14.41 14.11
C ASP A 235 -11.45 15.02 14.40
N SER A 236 -11.72 15.25 15.69
CA SER A 236 -13.02 15.76 16.15
C SER A 236 -13.40 17.13 15.59
N ASP A 237 -12.43 18.01 15.29
CA ASP A 237 -12.75 19.32 14.72
C ASP A 237 -12.99 19.22 13.21
N LEU A 238 -12.29 18.31 12.52
CA LEU A 238 -12.62 17.94 11.15
C LEU A 238 -14.04 17.36 11.05
N ARG A 239 -14.42 16.44 11.95
CA ARG A 239 -15.79 15.87 12.00
C ARG A 239 -16.88 16.94 12.10
N LYS A 240 -16.65 17.99 12.90
CA LYS A 240 -17.58 19.14 12.99
C LYS A 240 -17.70 19.88 11.66
N LEU A 241 -16.60 20.06 10.93
CA LEU A 241 -16.60 20.64 9.59
C LEU A 241 -17.40 19.78 8.60
N GLU A 242 -17.31 18.46 8.74
CA GLU A 242 -17.97 17.45 7.91
C GLU A 242 -19.49 17.31 8.16
N SER A 243 -20.02 17.92 9.23
CA SER A 243 -21.40 17.75 9.69
C SER A 243 -22.46 17.94 8.58
N SER A 244 -22.38 19.04 7.82
CA SER A 244 -23.33 19.30 6.73
C SER A 244 -23.15 18.36 5.53
N TYR A 245 -21.93 17.82 5.37
CA TYR A 245 -21.61 16.85 4.32
C TYR A 245 -22.13 15.46 4.65
N PHE A 246 -22.07 15.04 5.93
CA PHE A 246 -22.74 13.82 6.38
C PHE A 246 -24.24 13.86 6.14
N VAL A 247 -24.89 14.98 6.46
CA VAL A 247 -26.32 15.19 6.18
C VAL A 247 -26.62 14.93 4.70
N ARG A 248 -25.88 15.57 3.79
CA ARG A 248 -26.05 15.36 2.34
C ARG A 248 -25.81 13.91 1.92
N MET A 249 -24.79 13.25 2.47
CA MET A 249 -24.51 11.84 2.15
C MET A 249 -25.61 10.90 2.63
N ILE A 250 -26.18 11.14 3.81
CA ILE A 250 -27.30 10.34 4.35
C ILE A 250 -28.54 10.50 3.46
N GLU A 251 -28.84 11.73 3.02
CA GLU A 251 -29.96 12.02 2.11
C GLU A 251 -29.78 11.35 0.75
N GLU A 252 -28.59 11.44 0.16
CA GLU A 252 -28.26 10.89 -1.16
C GLU A 252 -27.84 9.42 -1.16
N GLN A 253 -27.75 8.78 0.01
CA GLN A 253 -27.25 7.41 0.14
C GLN A 253 -27.95 6.40 -0.82
N PRO A 254 -29.28 6.41 -1.05
CA PRO A 254 -29.92 5.46 -1.97
C PRO A 254 -29.41 5.61 -3.40
N ASN A 255 -29.11 6.84 -3.81
CA ASN A 255 -28.63 7.15 -5.14
C ASN A 255 -27.16 6.76 -5.27
N ILE A 256 -26.36 7.03 -4.23
CA ILE A 256 -24.96 6.62 -4.13
C ILE A 256 -24.84 5.10 -4.22
N ALA A 257 -25.54 4.34 -3.37
CA ALA A 257 -25.44 2.88 -3.35
C ALA A 257 -25.84 2.25 -4.69
N LYS A 258 -26.96 2.70 -5.28
CA LYS A 258 -27.39 2.23 -6.62
C LYS A 258 -26.39 2.59 -7.72
N ALA A 259 -25.78 3.78 -7.65
CA ALA A 259 -24.77 4.18 -8.62
C ALA A 259 -23.53 3.29 -8.54
N VAL A 260 -23.04 3.00 -7.33
CA VAL A 260 -21.88 2.14 -7.09
C VAL A 260 -22.12 0.72 -7.58
N VAL A 261 -23.25 0.11 -7.21
CA VAL A 261 -23.61 -1.25 -7.66
C VAL A 261 -23.68 -1.34 -9.18
N ARG A 262 -24.31 -0.35 -9.82
CA ARG A 262 -24.41 -0.30 -11.29
C ARG A 262 -23.04 -0.14 -11.94
N ASP A 263 -22.21 0.76 -11.42
CA ASP A 263 -20.90 1.04 -11.99
C ASP A 263 -19.94 -0.14 -11.78
N LEU A 264 -20.05 -0.85 -10.66
CA LEU A 264 -19.35 -2.11 -10.38
C LEU A 264 -19.72 -3.19 -11.41
N GLN A 265 -21.01 -3.47 -11.59
CA GLN A 265 -21.47 -4.43 -12.61
C GLN A 265 -20.97 -4.07 -14.01
N HIS A 266 -20.98 -2.77 -14.35
CA HIS A 266 -20.50 -2.29 -15.64
C HIS A 266 -18.98 -2.49 -15.83
N GLN A 267 -18.18 -2.46 -14.76
CA GLN A 267 -16.75 -2.80 -14.84
C GLN A 267 -16.53 -4.31 -14.99
N GLU A 268 -17.30 -5.11 -14.27
CA GLU A 268 -17.24 -6.58 -14.38
C GLU A 268 -17.61 -7.05 -15.79
N ASP A 269 -18.65 -6.46 -16.40
CA ASP A 269 -19.06 -6.75 -17.78
C ASP A 269 -17.96 -6.42 -18.81
N LYS A 270 -17.05 -5.50 -18.47
CA LYS A 270 -15.87 -5.15 -19.27
C LYS A 270 -14.65 -6.03 -19.00
N GLY A 271 -14.76 -6.99 -18.08
CA GLY A 271 -13.68 -7.90 -17.69
C GLY A 271 -12.71 -7.32 -16.64
N TYR A 272 -13.07 -6.22 -15.97
CA TYR A 272 -12.28 -5.69 -14.86
C TYR A 272 -12.79 -6.26 -13.53
N THR A 273 -11.90 -6.92 -12.78
CA THR A 273 -12.20 -7.37 -11.42
C THR A 273 -11.82 -6.29 -10.41
N ILE A 274 -12.77 -5.87 -9.58
CA ILE A 274 -12.57 -4.87 -8.53
C ILE A 274 -12.84 -5.55 -7.18
N SER A 275 -11.90 -5.45 -6.26
CA SER A 275 -11.97 -6.09 -4.94
C SER A 275 -12.77 -5.24 -3.94
N ILE A 276 -14.04 -4.97 -4.25
CA ILE A 276 -15.00 -4.31 -3.37
C ILE A 276 -16.34 -5.02 -3.50
N ASP A 277 -16.90 -5.39 -2.36
CA ASP A 277 -18.30 -5.79 -2.26
C ASP A 277 -19.15 -4.53 -2.08
N ALA A 278 -20.22 -4.41 -2.86
CA ALA A 278 -21.17 -3.31 -2.77
C ALA A 278 -22.59 -3.83 -2.97
N GLU A 279 -23.46 -3.52 -2.03
CA GLU A 279 -24.89 -3.86 -2.07
C GLU A 279 -25.75 -2.59 -2.03
N SER A 280 -26.97 -2.66 -2.56
CA SER A 280 -27.85 -1.49 -2.67
C SER A 280 -28.36 -0.95 -1.33
N ASP A 281 -28.26 -1.78 -0.28
CA ASP A 281 -28.57 -1.49 1.11
C ASP A 281 -27.34 -1.10 1.93
N ASP A 282 -26.14 -1.01 1.35
CA ASP A 282 -24.97 -0.51 2.06
C ASP A 282 -25.17 0.95 2.48
N GLY A 283 -25.14 1.23 3.79
CA GLY A 283 -25.25 2.60 4.29
C GLY A 283 -24.04 3.47 3.94
N HIS A 284 -22.92 2.84 3.56
CA HIS A 284 -21.63 3.47 3.25
C HIS A 284 -21.09 4.42 4.33
N LEU A 285 -21.59 4.29 5.55
CA LEU A 285 -21.16 5.04 6.73
C LEU A 285 -20.96 4.04 7.87
N PHE A 286 -20.07 4.37 8.77
CA PHE A 286 -19.89 3.68 10.04
C PHE A 286 -20.42 4.54 11.17
N TYR A 287 -20.98 3.89 12.19
CA TYR A 287 -21.37 4.51 13.44
C TYR A 287 -20.44 4.04 14.56
N HIS A 288 -19.99 4.97 15.38
CA HIS A 288 -19.13 4.69 16.54
C HIS A 288 -19.99 4.56 17.79
N VAL A 289 -20.00 3.37 18.39
CA VAL A 289 -20.78 3.06 19.60
C VAL A 289 -19.92 2.23 20.55
N ASP A 290 -19.90 2.58 21.83
CA ASP A 290 -19.09 1.90 22.86
C ASP A 290 -17.59 1.76 22.49
N GLY A 291 -17.08 2.72 21.71
CA GLY A 291 -15.71 2.72 21.21
C GLY A 291 -15.44 1.79 20.03
N GLU A 292 -16.47 1.13 19.48
CA GLU A 292 -16.37 0.31 18.28
C GLU A 292 -16.89 1.04 17.04
N ARG A 293 -16.20 0.81 15.92
CA ARG A 293 -16.63 1.30 14.61
C ARG A 293 -17.44 0.23 13.87
N GLN A 294 -18.74 0.46 13.71
CA GLN A 294 -19.67 -0.52 13.13
C GLN A 294 -20.30 -0.04 11.83
N LEU A 295 -20.29 -0.88 10.78
CA LEU A 295 -20.84 -0.54 9.47
C LEU A 295 -22.36 -0.44 9.54
N LEU A 296 -22.93 0.66 9.01
CA LEU A 296 -24.37 0.82 8.86
C LEU A 296 -24.85 0.22 7.55
N MET A 297 -25.95 -0.53 7.64
CA MET A 297 -26.76 -1.01 6.52
C MET A 297 -28.11 -0.32 6.58
N ARG A 298 -28.72 -0.09 5.41
CA ARG A 298 -30.01 0.57 5.27
C ARG A 298 -31.08 -0.42 4.88
N GLU A 299 -32.03 -0.62 5.78
CA GLU A 299 -33.23 -1.41 5.52
C GLU A 299 -34.47 -0.50 5.55
N ASN A 300 -35.02 -0.21 4.37
CA ASN A 300 -36.12 0.74 4.19
C ASN A 300 -35.75 2.16 4.70
N ASP A 301 -36.32 2.55 5.84
CA ASP A 301 -36.12 3.85 6.50
C ASP A 301 -35.35 3.71 7.83
N LYS A 302 -34.64 2.59 8.00
CA LYS A 302 -33.81 2.32 9.17
C LYS A 302 -32.37 2.06 8.79
N TRP A 303 -31.47 2.49 9.66
CA TRP A 303 -30.03 2.30 9.60
C TRP A 303 -29.63 1.37 10.75
N LYS A 304 -29.03 0.23 10.41
CA LYS A 304 -28.75 -0.83 11.37
C LYS A 304 -27.32 -1.31 11.27
N THR A 305 -26.76 -1.69 12.40
CA THR A 305 -25.51 -2.46 12.44
C THR A 305 -25.81 -3.94 12.19
N LYS A 306 -24.81 -4.70 11.75
CA LYS A 306 -24.97 -6.12 11.39
C LYS A 306 -25.44 -7.01 12.55
N ASP A 307 -25.06 -6.65 13.78
CA ASP A 307 -25.48 -7.32 15.01
C ASP A 307 -26.88 -6.88 15.50
N GLY A 308 -27.45 -5.83 14.92
CA GLY A 308 -28.74 -5.25 15.29
C GLY A 308 -28.74 -4.49 16.62
N HIS A 309 -27.58 -4.24 17.23
CA HIS A 309 -27.48 -3.47 18.48
C HIS A 309 -27.87 -2.00 18.27
N VAL A 310 -27.57 -1.44 17.10
CA VAL A 310 -27.97 -0.10 16.69
C VAL A 310 -29.05 -0.19 15.63
N SER A 311 -30.14 0.58 15.81
CA SER A 311 -31.21 0.73 14.83
C SER A 311 -31.77 2.15 14.90
N LEU A 312 -31.34 3.00 13.98
CA LEU A 312 -31.71 4.41 13.91
C LEU A 312 -32.69 4.66 12.75
N ARG A 313 -33.63 5.57 12.92
CA ARG A 313 -34.39 6.15 11.80
C ARG A 313 -33.51 7.15 11.05
N THR A 314 -33.87 7.44 9.80
CA THR A 314 -33.15 8.44 9.00
C THR A 314 -33.10 9.80 9.71
N GLU A 315 -34.19 10.24 10.35
CA GLU A 315 -34.20 11.53 11.08
C GLU A 315 -33.26 11.53 12.29
N GLU A 316 -33.14 10.39 12.98
CA GLU A 316 -32.24 10.25 14.14
C GLU A 316 -30.79 10.32 13.69
N LEU A 317 -30.44 9.64 12.58
CA LEU A 317 -29.10 9.70 12.02
C LEU A 317 -28.74 11.10 11.50
N LEU A 318 -29.71 11.82 10.92
CA LEU A 318 -29.52 13.21 10.50
C LEU A 318 -29.29 14.15 11.68
N GLU A 319 -29.97 13.93 12.81
CA GLU A 319 -29.73 14.70 14.03
C GLU A 319 -28.36 14.40 14.63
N ILE A 320 -27.90 13.14 14.59
CA ILE A 320 -26.54 12.75 14.96
C ILE A 320 -25.52 13.47 14.06
N ALA A 321 -25.68 13.43 12.74
CA ALA A 321 -24.80 14.13 11.81
C ALA A 321 -24.68 15.64 12.08
N LYS A 322 -25.74 16.28 12.59
CA LYS A 322 -25.76 17.71 12.92
C LYS A 322 -25.15 18.03 14.29
N LYS A 323 -25.36 17.18 15.29
CA LYS A 323 -25.05 17.47 16.70
C LYS A 323 -23.81 16.77 17.20
N GLU A 324 -23.57 15.54 16.74
CA GLU A 324 -22.53 14.63 17.21
C GLU A 324 -21.86 13.93 16.00
N PRO A 325 -21.35 14.69 14.99
CA PRO A 325 -20.76 14.12 13.78
C PRO A 325 -19.52 13.25 14.05
N GLU A 326 -18.87 13.39 15.20
CA GLU A 326 -17.78 12.52 15.65
C GLU A 326 -18.18 11.05 15.79
N LEU A 327 -19.48 10.75 15.90
CA LEU A 327 -19.99 9.38 15.94
C LEU A 327 -20.12 8.76 14.55
N LEU A 328 -19.80 9.48 13.47
CA LEU A 328 -19.90 9.00 12.09
C LEU A 328 -18.53 8.97 11.42
N SER A 329 -18.29 7.91 10.64
CA SER A 329 -17.11 7.82 9.77
C SER A 329 -17.43 7.26 8.39
N ASN A 330 -16.55 7.54 7.43
CA ASN A 330 -16.74 7.16 6.04
C ASN A 330 -16.21 5.75 5.78
N ASN A 331 -16.77 5.05 4.81
CA ASN A 331 -16.18 3.82 4.28
C ASN A 331 -15.31 4.11 3.04
N VAL A 332 -14.83 3.06 2.38
CA VAL A 332 -14.01 3.17 1.15
C VAL A 332 -14.71 3.93 0.01
N ILE A 333 -16.04 3.94 -0.04
CA ILE A 333 -16.86 4.60 -1.07
C ILE A 333 -17.09 6.08 -0.74
N THR A 334 -17.47 6.39 0.50
CA THR A 334 -17.82 7.77 0.92
C THR A 334 -16.59 8.60 1.30
N ARG A 335 -15.47 7.99 1.67
CA ARG A 335 -14.23 8.71 1.99
C ARG A 335 -13.72 9.58 0.83
N PRO A 336 -13.66 9.09 -0.44
CA PRO A 336 -13.42 9.93 -1.61
C PRO A 336 -14.38 11.11 -1.76
N LEU A 337 -15.68 10.91 -1.46
CA LEU A 337 -16.70 11.97 -1.53
C LEU A 337 -16.47 13.01 -0.45
N MET A 338 -16.16 12.59 0.78
CA MET A 338 -15.86 13.50 1.89
C MET A 338 -14.62 14.34 1.60
N GLN A 339 -13.56 13.69 1.10
CA GLN A 339 -12.33 14.37 0.70
C GLN A 339 -12.59 15.48 -0.33
N GLU A 340 -13.43 15.22 -1.33
CA GLU A 340 -13.81 16.18 -2.37
C GLU A 340 -14.69 17.33 -1.84
N LEU A 341 -15.54 17.08 -0.84
CA LEU A 341 -16.38 18.10 -0.20
C LEU A 341 -15.56 19.00 0.75
N VAL A 342 -14.58 18.44 1.43
CA VAL A 342 -13.73 19.17 2.38
C VAL A 342 -12.68 19.99 1.62
N PHE A 343 -12.04 19.42 0.60
CA PHE A 343 -10.88 20.01 -0.07
C PHE A 343 -11.14 20.41 -1.53
N PRO A 344 -10.54 21.51 -2.02
CA PRO A 344 -10.50 21.85 -3.44
C PRO A 344 -9.49 20.96 -4.18
N VAL A 345 -9.83 19.68 -4.42
CA VAL A 345 -8.91 18.65 -4.93
C VAL A 345 -8.60 18.85 -6.41
N LEU A 346 -7.38 19.26 -6.74
CA LEU A 346 -6.89 19.27 -8.13
C LEU A 346 -6.67 17.85 -8.64
N ALA A 347 -5.93 17.05 -7.86
CA ALA A 347 -5.62 15.67 -8.20
C ALA A 347 -5.53 14.79 -6.95
N PHE A 348 -5.95 13.53 -7.09
CA PHE A 348 -5.82 12.48 -6.09
C PHE A 348 -4.74 11.47 -6.52
N HIS A 349 -3.79 11.15 -5.65
CA HIS A 349 -2.79 10.12 -5.89
C HIS A 349 -3.26 8.73 -5.45
N ALA A 350 -3.50 7.86 -6.43
CA ALA A 350 -3.98 6.50 -6.23
C ALA A 350 -2.86 5.46 -6.37
N GLY A 351 -2.84 4.46 -5.50
CA GLY A 351 -2.20 3.17 -5.76
C GLY A 351 -3.05 2.29 -6.70
N PRO A 352 -2.54 1.10 -7.10
CA PRO A 352 -3.24 0.23 -8.04
C PRO A 352 -4.64 -0.21 -7.57
N GLY A 353 -4.78 -0.55 -6.28
CA GLY A 353 -6.08 -0.92 -5.71
C GLY A 353 -7.03 0.27 -5.60
N GLU A 354 -6.49 1.46 -5.30
CA GLU A 354 -7.30 2.69 -5.28
C GLU A 354 -7.81 3.05 -6.67
N LEU A 355 -6.96 3.02 -7.68
CA LEU A 355 -7.39 3.31 -9.05
C LEU A 355 -8.55 2.39 -9.50
N ALA A 356 -8.48 1.11 -9.13
CA ALA A 356 -9.53 0.15 -9.44
C ALA A 356 -10.87 0.56 -8.84
N TYR A 357 -10.94 0.84 -7.53
CA TYR A 357 -12.21 1.24 -6.94
C TYR A 357 -12.65 2.66 -7.30
N TRP A 358 -11.73 3.59 -7.58
CA TRP A 358 -12.09 4.93 -8.04
C TRP A 358 -12.83 4.90 -9.38
N SER A 359 -12.62 3.85 -10.20
CA SER A 359 -13.33 3.66 -11.46
C SER A 359 -14.83 3.39 -11.31
N ILE A 360 -15.33 3.05 -10.12
CA ILE A 360 -16.76 2.83 -9.85
C ILE A 360 -17.43 3.99 -9.10
N LEU A 361 -16.72 5.11 -8.90
CA LEU A 361 -17.22 6.23 -8.08
C LEU A 361 -17.76 7.40 -8.91
N LYS A 362 -17.57 7.42 -10.23
CA LYS A 362 -17.94 8.57 -11.06
C LYS A 362 -19.40 8.99 -10.89
N ASN A 363 -20.33 8.03 -10.87
CA ASN A 363 -21.73 8.37 -10.68
C ASN A 363 -22.10 8.61 -9.22
N ALA A 364 -21.39 8.03 -8.26
CA ALA A 364 -21.53 8.39 -6.85
C ALA A 364 -21.14 9.86 -6.57
N PHE A 365 -20.07 10.36 -7.20
CA PHE A 365 -19.70 11.79 -7.13
C PHE A 365 -20.82 12.68 -7.67
N ARG A 366 -21.45 12.29 -8.78
CA ARG A 366 -22.54 13.06 -9.41
C ARG A 366 -23.81 13.12 -8.55
N CYS A 367 -24.07 12.14 -7.69
CA CYS A 367 -25.18 12.21 -6.73
C CYS A 367 -25.04 13.40 -5.76
N LEU A 368 -23.81 13.89 -5.56
CA LEU A 368 -23.52 15.05 -4.72
C LEU A 368 -23.13 16.29 -5.54
N ASP A 369 -23.48 16.34 -6.83
CA ASP A 369 -23.08 17.39 -7.76
C ASP A 369 -21.56 17.61 -7.85
N LEU A 370 -20.79 16.56 -7.55
CA LEU A 370 -19.32 16.58 -7.61
C LEU A 370 -18.85 16.05 -8.96
N THR A 371 -17.63 16.46 -9.34
CA THR A 371 -16.91 15.90 -10.48
C THR A 371 -15.73 15.10 -9.95
N LEU A 372 -15.50 13.91 -10.49
CA LEU A 372 -14.39 13.06 -10.05
C LEU A 372 -13.06 13.80 -10.30
N PRO A 373 -12.18 14.02 -9.31
CA PRO A 373 -10.92 14.73 -9.51
C PRO A 373 -9.98 13.99 -10.48
N ILE A 374 -8.87 14.62 -10.83
CA ILE A 374 -7.83 13.96 -11.62
C ILE A 374 -7.23 12.83 -10.78
N VAL A 375 -7.42 11.58 -11.19
CA VAL A 375 -6.89 10.41 -10.48
C VAL A 375 -5.52 10.05 -11.07
N MET A 376 -4.46 10.35 -10.32
CA MET A 376 -3.09 10.16 -10.78
C MET A 376 -2.46 8.93 -10.12
N PRO A 377 -1.99 7.91 -10.88
CA PRO A 377 -1.21 6.83 -10.29
C PRO A 377 0.01 7.40 -9.55
N ARG A 378 0.22 6.99 -8.29
CA ARG A 378 1.45 7.35 -7.57
C ARG A 378 2.68 6.78 -8.28
N LEU A 379 3.85 7.38 -8.02
CA LEU A 379 5.12 6.80 -8.42
C LEU A 379 5.28 5.41 -7.77
N SER A 380 5.67 4.44 -8.60
CA SER A 380 6.10 3.12 -8.15
C SER A 380 7.63 3.05 -8.29
N MET A 381 8.32 2.69 -7.20
CA MET A 381 9.77 2.79 -7.12
C MET A 381 10.43 1.55 -6.51
N THR A 382 11.62 1.23 -7.01
CA THR A 382 12.57 0.28 -6.40
C THR A 382 13.85 1.02 -6.08
N LEU A 383 14.27 0.98 -4.82
CA LEU A 383 15.53 1.53 -4.36
C LEU A 383 16.66 0.51 -4.58
N LEU A 384 17.59 0.83 -5.48
CA LEU A 384 18.71 -0.05 -5.86
C LEU A 384 20.00 0.37 -5.15
N GLN A 385 20.65 -0.59 -4.48
CA GLN A 385 21.94 -0.36 -3.83
C GLN A 385 23.07 -0.51 -4.85
N SER A 386 24.10 0.33 -4.73
CA SER A 386 25.24 0.34 -5.65
C SER A 386 26.01 -0.98 -5.69
N ASN A 387 26.20 -1.64 -4.54
CA ASN A 387 26.81 -2.97 -4.44
C ASN A 387 25.97 -4.06 -5.13
N HIS A 388 24.63 -3.98 -5.04
CA HIS A 388 23.73 -4.93 -5.67
C HIS A 388 23.70 -4.76 -7.20
N GLN A 389 23.79 -3.52 -7.71
CA GLN A 389 23.97 -3.28 -9.15
C GLN A 389 25.20 -4.03 -9.68
N SER A 390 26.35 -3.95 -8.99
CA SER A 390 27.55 -4.67 -9.40
C SER A 390 27.37 -6.20 -9.41
N TRP A 391 26.53 -6.73 -8.52
CA TRP A 391 26.21 -8.16 -8.50
C TRP A 391 25.27 -8.56 -9.64
N ILE A 392 24.27 -7.74 -9.94
CA ILE A 392 23.35 -7.93 -11.07
C ILE A 392 24.16 -7.98 -12.37
N ASP A 393 25.04 -7.01 -12.59
CA ASP A 393 25.90 -6.94 -13.77
C ASP A 393 26.84 -8.14 -13.86
N GLY A 394 27.53 -8.47 -12.75
CA GLY A 394 28.46 -9.60 -12.70
C GLY A 394 27.82 -10.98 -12.78
N MET A 395 26.50 -11.07 -12.59
CA MET A 395 25.72 -12.31 -12.76
C MET A 395 24.91 -12.34 -14.05
N ASP A 396 25.04 -11.31 -14.90
CA ASP A 396 24.33 -11.16 -16.18
C ASP A 396 22.80 -11.24 -15.98
N LEU A 397 22.30 -10.54 -14.96
CA LEU A 397 20.88 -10.47 -14.64
C LEU A 397 20.27 -9.18 -15.20
N SER A 398 19.05 -9.29 -15.73
CA SER A 398 18.22 -8.12 -15.97
C SER A 398 17.55 -7.69 -14.66
N ILE A 399 17.76 -6.44 -14.26
CA ILE A 399 17.08 -5.85 -13.08
C ILE A 399 15.56 -5.81 -13.27
N GLU A 400 15.08 -5.60 -14.50
CA GLU A 400 13.65 -5.63 -14.83
C GLU A 400 13.06 -7.02 -14.60
N SER A 401 13.72 -8.07 -15.12
CA SER A 401 13.30 -9.46 -14.89
C SER A 401 13.39 -9.84 -13.41
N LEU A 402 14.41 -9.38 -12.70
CA LEU A 402 14.55 -9.60 -11.26
C LEU A 402 13.38 -8.97 -10.49
N ILE A 403 13.00 -7.73 -10.77
CA ILE A 403 11.87 -7.08 -10.08
C ILE A 403 10.54 -7.78 -10.42
N GLN A 404 10.34 -8.15 -11.69
CA GLN A 404 9.07 -8.71 -12.18
C GLN A 404 8.86 -10.17 -11.77
N SER A 405 9.91 -10.99 -11.81
CA SER A 405 9.81 -12.46 -11.74
C SER A 405 10.80 -13.12 -10.78
N GLY A 406 11.61 -12.34 -10.07
CA GLY A 406 12.66 -12.86 -9.20
C GLY A 406 13.82 -13.48 -9.97
N VAL A 407 14.64 -14.27 -9.27
CA VAL A 407 15.85 -14.89 -9.85
C VAL A 407 15.86 -16.42 -9.77
N TYR A 408 14.74 -17.05 -9.42
CA TYR A 408 14.68 -18.51 -9.25
C TYR A 408 15.14 -19.26 -10.50
N THR A 409 14.60 -18.92 -11.67
CA THR A 409 14.94 -19.58 -12.95
C THR A 409 16.42 -19.39 -13.30
N GLN A 410 16.95 -18.18 -13.15
CA GLN A 410 18.34 -17.86 -13.43
C GLN A 410 19.29 -18.58 -12.47
N LYS A 411 18.91 -18.69 -11.18
CA LYS A 411 19.64 -19.44 -10.16
C LYS A 411 19.69 -20.93 -10.49
N MET A 412 18.56 -21.55 -10.84
CA MET A 412 18.50 -22.98 -11.19
C MET A 412 19.28 -23.28 -12.47
N ASN A 413 19.11 -22.46 -13.51
CA ASN A 413 19.90 -22.59 -14.75
C ASN A 413 21.40 -22.47 -14.50
N TRP A 414 21.81 -21.55 -13.61
CA TRP A 414 23.21 -21.40 -13.26
C TRP A 414 23.76 -22.62 -12.50
N LEU A 415 22.99 -23.17 -11.55
CA LEU A 415 23.32 -24.38 -10.80
C LEU A 415 23.49 -25.59 -11.71
N ASN A 416 22.56 -25.80 -12.65
CA ASN A 416 22.61 -26.91 -13.61
C ASN A 416 23.86 -26.85 -14.51
N ARG A 417 24.41 -25.66 -14.76
CA ARG A 417 25.68 -25.49 -15.50
C ARG A 417 26.93 -25.79 -14.67
N GLN A 418 26.80 -25.97 -13.35
CA GLN A 418 27.94 -26.32 -12.49
C GLN A 418 28.24 -27.83 -12.47
N THR A 419 27.33 -28.64 -13.01
CA THR A 419 27.49 -30.10 -13.11
C THR A 419 27.65 -30.52 -14.57
N LYS A 420 28.34 -31.66 -14.80
CA LYS A 420 28.53 -32.21 -16.16
C LYS A 420 27.24 -32.77 -16.74
N LEU A 421 26.40 -33.33 -15.87
CA LEU A 421 25.08 -33.83 -16.19
C LEU A 421 24.05 -33.06 -15.36
N PRO A 422 22.89 -32.72 -15.92
CA PRO A 422 21.80 -32.10 -15.17
C PRO A 422 21.32 -33.09 -14.12
N ILE A 423 21.51 -32.77 -12.84
CA ILE A 423 21.22 -33.68 -11.73
C ILE A 423 19.75 -34.10 -11.78
N GLU A 424 18.83 -33.14 -11.74
CA GLU A 424 17.38 -33.41 -11.70
C GLU A 424 16.92 -34.26 -12.88
N GLU A 425 17.26 -33.87 -14.12
CA GLU A 425 16.88 -34.62 -15.32
C GLU A 425 17.45 -36.04 -15.32
N THR A 426 18.70 -36.22 -14.87
CA THR A 426 19.34 -37.54 -14.79
C THR A 426 18.64 -38.42 -13.74
N PHE A 427 18.32 -37.87 -12.57
CA PHE A 427 17.62 -38.62 -11.52
C PHE A 427 16.20 -38.97 -11.95
N GLN A 428 15.47 -38.05 -12.59
CA GLN A 428 14.14 -38.32 -13.16
C GLN A 428 14.17 -39.45 -14.20
N GLU A 429 15.15 -39.45 -15.10
CA GLU A 429 15.33 -40.52 -16.09
C GLU A 429 15.62 -41.87 -15.42
N VAL A 430 16.52 -41.89 -14.42
CA VAL A 430 16.85 -43.09 -13.65
C VAL A 430 15.66 -43.61 -12.87
N GLN A 431 14.87 -42.73 -12.23
CA GLN A 431 13.66 -43.11 -11.50
C GLN A 431 12.64 -43.80 -12.41
N LYS A 432 12.42 -43.26 -13.61
CA LYS A 432 11.53 -43.84 -14.63
C LYS A 432 12.03 -45.19 -15.14
N HIS A 433 13.34 -45.32 -15.36
CA HIS A 433 13.94 -46.60 -15.75
C HIS A 433 13.83 -47.65 -14.65
N ILE A 434 14.03 -47.27 -13.38
CA ILE A 434 13.89 -48.19 -12.24
C ILE A 434 12.46 -48.68 -12.09
N GLU A 435 11.47 -47.82 -12.27
CA GLU A 435 10.06 -48.24 -12.29
C GLU A 435 9.81 -49.29 -13.38
N THR A 436 10.33 -49.05 -14.59
CA THR A 436 10.21 -49.99 -15.72
C THR A 436 10.92 -51.32 -15.43
N VAL A 437 12.14 -51.29 -14.88
CA VAL A 437 12.93 -52.50 -14.57
C VAL A 437 12.36 -53.27 -13.37
N HIS A 438 11.64 -52.60 -12.46
CA HIS A 438 10.99 -53.21 -11.32
C HIS A 438 9.70 -53.94 -11.69
N GLN A 439 9.04 -53.54 -12.80
CA GLN A 439 7.75 -54.07 -13.22
C GLN A 439 7.66 -55.61 -13.32
N PRO A 440 8.63 -56.36 -13.87
CA PRO A 440 8.58 -57.82 -13.87
C PRO A 440 8.54 -58.44 -12.45
N ILE A 441 9.13 -57.79 -11.45
CA ILE A 441 9.07 -58.23 -10.05
C ILE A 441 7.66 -58.02 -9.48
N GLN A 442 6.98 -56.94 -9.87
CA GLN A 442 5.59 -56.68 -9.50
C GLN A 442 4.66 -57.72 -10.11
N GLU A 443 4.82 -58.04 -11.40
CA GLU A 443 4.02 -59.06 -12.09
C GLU A 443 4.17 -60.45 -11.45
N ILE A 444 5.39 -60.84 -11.07
CA ILE A 444 5.63 -62.09 -10.32
C ILE A 444 4.94 -62.04 -8.95
N ALA A 445 5.07 -60.93 -8.22
CA ALA A 445 4.49 -60.79 -6.90
C ALA A 445 2.95 -60.84 -6.91
N GLU A 446 2.33 -60.19 -7.89
CA GLU A 446 0.88 -60.25 -8.16
C GLU A 446 0.39 -61.68 -8.42
N SER A 447 1.20 -62.50 -9.09
CA SER A 447 0.87 -63.91 -9.36
C SER A 447 0.97 -64.83 -8.12
N ILE A 448 1.59 -64.38 -7.02
CA ILE A 448 1.81 -65.18 -5.81
C ILE A 448 0.71 -64.92 -4.76
N SER A 449 0.59 -63.68 -4.28
CA SER A 449 -0.42 -63.29 -3.28
C SER A 449 -0.52 -61.78 -3.11
N SER A 450 -1.63 -61.30 -2.54
CA SER A 450 -1.83 -59.88 -2.20
C SER A 450 -0.77 -59.32 -1.26
N ASP A 451 -0.27 -60.14 -0.33
CA ASP A 451 0.79 -59.73 0.61
C ASP A 451 2.12 -59.51 -0.12
N MET A 452 2.41 -60.32 -1.15
CA MET A 452 3.61 -60.18 -1.98
C MET A 452 3.51 -58.97 -2.91
N GLU A 453 2.34 -58.71 -3.49
CA GLU A 453 2.07 -57.48 -4.25
C GLU A 453 2.35 -56.23 -3.41
N GLY A 454 1.81 -56.19 -2.18
CA GLY A 454 2.04 -55.09 -1.23
C GLY A 454 3.52 -54.93 -0.86
N LEU A 455 4.24 -56.04 -0.67
CA LEU A 455 5.68 -56.04 -0.39
C LEU A 455 6.47 -55.45 -1.57
N SER A 456 6.14 -55.84 -2.80
CA SER A 456 6.82 -55.40 -4.02
C SER A 456 6.64 -53.89 -4.27
N LYS A 457 5.39 -53.39 -4.16
CA LYS A 457 5.10 -51.94 -4.28
C LYS A 457 5.86 -51.12 -3.24
N LYS A 458 5.84 -51.57 -1.97
CA LYS A 458 6.59 -50.92 -0.88
C LYS A 458 8.12 -50.96 -1.10
N ASN A 459 8.63 -51.99 -1.77
CA ASN A 459 10.04 -52.07 -2.16
C ASN A 459 10.39 -51.01 -3.22
N LEU A 460 9.59 -50.86 -4.28
CA LEU A 460 9.79 -49.80 -5.27
C LEU A 460 9.73 -48.42 -4.64
N GLU A 461 8.74 -48.14 -3.79
CA GLU A 461 8.65 -46.87 -3.05
C GLU A 461 9.91 -46.56 -2.24
N LYS A 462 10.49 -47.57 -1.59
CA LYS A 462 11.74 -47.40 -0.85
C LYS A 462 12.89 -47.04 -1.79
N ILE A 463 13.02 -47.71 -2.92
CA ILE A 463 14.06 -47.41 -3.92
C ILE A 463 13.90 -45.97 -4.43
N GLN A 464 12.67 -45.57 -4.78
CA GLN A 464 12.37 -44.21 -5.22
C GLN A 464 12.71 -43.16 -4.15
N LYS A 465 12.39 -43.43 -2.88
CA LYS A 465 12.77 -42.57 -1.74
C LYS A 465 14.27 -42.46 -1.56
N GLU A 466 15.01 -43.56 -1.71
CA GLU A 466 16.48 -43.54 -1.64
C GLU A 466 17.10 -42.72 -2.79
N LEU A 467 16.58 -42.85 -4.02
CA LEU A 467 17.02 -42.03 -5.14
C LEU A 467 16.78 -40.54 -4.89
N ALA A 468 15.58 -40.17 -4.43
CA ALA A 468 15.25 -38.78 -4.08
C ALA A 468 16.13 -38.25 -2.94
N TYR A 469 16.52 -39.10 -1.98
CA TYR A 469 17.47 -38.73 -0.93
C TYR A 469 18.86 -38.42 -1.50
N VAL A 470 19.36 -39.25 -2.42
CA VAL A 470 20.67 -39.05 -3.07
C VAL A 470 20.65 -37.80 -3.97
N GLU A 471 19.61 -37.61 -4.77
CA GLU A 471 19.39 -36.42 -5.59
C GLU A 471 19.49 -35.14 -4.74
N LYS A 472 18.72 -35.11 -3.64
CA LYS A 472 18.72 -33.99 -2.69
C LYS A 472 20.09 -33.74 -2.07
N ARG A 473 20.85 -34.80 -1.78
CA ARG A 473 22.23 -34.69 -1.27
C ARG A 473 23.15 -34.08 -2.32
N PHE A 474 23.03 -34.50 -3.58
CA PHE A 474 23.85 -33.98 -4.68
C PHE A 474 23.58 -32.49 -4.89
N MET A 475 22.31 -32.10 -5.00
CA MET A 475 21.91 -30.70 -5.14
C MET A 475 22.44 -29.83 -4.00
N ARG A 476 22.28 -30.28 -2.74
CA ARG A 476 22.81 -29.56 -1.56
C ARG A 476 24.33 -29.41 -1.60
N THR A 477 25.06 -30.42 -2.06
CA THR A 477 26.52 -30.35 -2.17
C THR A 477 26.94 -29.34 -3.23
N VAL A 478 26.26 -29.30 -4.38
CA VAL A 478 26.52 -28.29 -5.43
C VAL A 478 26.22 -26.89 -4.89
N GLU A 479 25.07 -26.69 -4.24
CA GLU A 479 24.73 -25.41 -3.60
C GLU A 479 25.78 -24.99 -2.57
N SER A 480 26.25 -25.92 -1.72
CA SER A 480 27.27 -25.66 -0.71
C SER A 480 28.62 -25.26 -1.32
N ASN A 481 29.03 -25.89 -2.43
CA ASN A 481 30.26 -25.51 -3.14
C ASN A 481 30.19 -24.10 -3.73
N HIS A 482 28.98 -23.59 -3.94
CA HIS A 482 28.70 -22.31 -4.58
C HIS A 482 27.96 -21.31 -3.68
N GLN A 483 28.07 -21.49 -2.36
CA GLN A 483 27.26 -20.80 -1.36
C GLN A 483 27.27 -19.28 -1.51
N LEU A 484 28.42 -18.67 -1.86
CA LEU A 484 28.52 -17.21 -2.01
C LEU A 484 27.61 -16.68 -3.14
N ARG A 485 27.60 -17.36 -4.30
CA ARG A 485 26.79 -16.93 -5.44
C ARG A 485 25.31 -17.22 -5.22
N ILE A 486 24.99 -18.34 -4.60
CA ILE A 486 23.63 -18.67 -4.17
C ILE A 486 23.09 -17.64 -3.18
N LYS A 487 23.89 -17.24 -2.18
CA LYS A 487 23.52 -16.19 -1.25
C LYS A 487 23.27 -14.86 -1.95
N ARG A 488 24.04 -14.51 -3.00
CA ARG A 488 23.79 -13.30 -3.79
C ARG A 488 22.45 -13.35 -4.53
N TYR A 489 22.12 -14.48 -5.17
CA TYR A 489 20.80 -14.68 -5.77
C TYR A 489 19.69 -14.48 -4.73
N ASP A 490 19.75 -15.19 -3.61
CA ASP A 490 18.73 -15.13 -2.56
C ASP A 490 18.60 -13.72 -1.95
N THR A 491 19.73 -13.01 -1.83
CA THR A 491 19.75 -11.62 -1.36
C THR A 491 19.07 -10.71 -2.38
N LEU A 492 19.44 -10.77 -3.67
CA LEU A 492 18.80 -9.94 -4.69
C LEU A 492 17.29 -10.19 -4.77
N ASP A 493 16.86 -11.45 -4.69
CA ASP A 493 15.44 -11.82 -4.67
C ASP A 493 14.72 -11.17 -3.47
N THR A 494 15.30 -11.28 -2.28
CA THR A 494 14.73 -10.68 -1.06
C THR A 494 14.63 -9.15 -1.12
N TYR A 495 15.56 -8.47 -1.81
CA TYR A 495 15.53 -7.01 -1.92
C TYR A 495 14.59 -6.51 -3.03
N TYR A 496 14.52 -7.21 -4.15
CA TYR A 496 13.92 -6.69 -5.38
C TYR A 496 12.66 -7.42 -5.85
N HIS A 497 12.43 -8.63 -5.33
CA HIS A 497 11.21 -9.42 -5.55
C HIS A 497 10.71 -10.11 -4.25
N PRO A 498 10.62 -9.40 -3.11
CA PRO A 498 10.29 -10.02 -1.83
C PRO A 498 8.93 -10.71 -1.83
N ASP A 499 8.92 -11.99 -1.46
CA ASP A 499 7.72 -12.85 -1.42
C ASP A 499 6.88 -12.81 -2.71
N GLY A 500 7.52 -12.67 -3.88
CA GLY A 500 6.81 -12.64 -5.17
C GLY A 500 6.24 -11.27 -5.56
N GLY A 501 6.54 -10.21 -4.78
CA GLY A 501 5.97 -8.87 -4.97
C GLY A 501 7.02 -7.77 -5.06
N LEU A 502 6.53 -6.53 -5.22
CA LEU A 502 7.40 -5.36 -5.32
C LEU A 502 8.01 -4.97 -3.96
N GLN A 503 9.25 -4.46 -4.03
CA GLN A 503 9.98 -3.93 -2.87
C GLN A 503 9.14 -2.94 -2.05
N GLU A 504 8.45 -2.03 -2.72
CA GLU A 504 7.68 -0.96 -2.10
C GLU A 504 6.51 -1.44 -1.20
N ARG A 505 6.05 -2.68 -1.37
CA ARG A 505 4.93 -3.27 -0.59
C ARG A 505 5.38 -4.06 0.63
N LYS A 506 6.67 -4.34 0.75
CA LYS A 506 7.21 -5.19 1.82
C LYS A 506 8.19 -4.44 2.68
N TRP A 507 9.18 -3.80 2.06
CA TRP A 507 10.21 -3.09 2.79
C TRP A 507 9.68 -1.82 3.44
N ASN A 508 10.26 -1.49 4.59
CA ASN A 508 10.04 -0.25 5.31
C ASN A 508 11.21 0.72 5.10
N LEU A 509 10.93 2.01 5.09
CA LEU A 509 11.91 3.09 4.84
C LEU A 509 13.06 3.12 5.86
N ILE A 510 12.83 2.75 7.12
CA ILE A 510 13.82 2.89 8.19
C ILE A 510 15.08 2.06 7.92
N TYR A 511 14.95 0.89 7.28
CA TYR A 511 16.11 0.11 6.83
C TYR A 511 16.99 0.94 5.88
N TRP A 512 16.37 1.64 4.92
CA TRP A 512 17.07 2.46 3.93
C TRP A 512 17.66 3.72 4.56
N MET A 513 16.94 4.38 5.46
CA MET A 513 17.50 5.51 6.22
C MET A 513 18.71 5.09 7.06
N ASN A 514 18.69 3.90 7.66
CA ASN A 514 19.84 3.38 8.38
C ASN A 514 21.09 3.26 7.48
N GLN A 515 20.91 2.91 6.21
CA GLN A 515 22.02 2.81 5.26
C GLN A 515 22.44 4.17 4.66
N TYR A 516 21.47 5.04 4.37
CA TYR A 516 21.68 6.22 3.50
C TYR A 516 21.44 7.57 4.17
N GLY A 517 21.03 7.61 5.44
CA GLY A 517 20.82 8.83 6.21
C GLY A 517 19.36 9.25 6.36
N TRP A 518 19.13 10.16 7.32
CA TRP A 518 17.81 10.70 7.67
C TRP A 518 17.17 11.51 6.53
N ASP A 519 18.02 12.16 5.71
CA ASP A 519 17.63 13.02 4.60
C ASP A 519 17.20 12.24 3.34
N LEU A 520 17.23 10.90 3.36
CA LEU A 520 16.85 10.07 2.21
C LEU A 520 15.45 10.42 1.65
N PRO A 521 14.37 10.53 2.45
CA PRO A 521 13.04 10.83 1.92
C PRO A 521 12.99 12.18 1.19
N SER A 522 13.59 13.22 1.78
CA SER A 522 13.74 14.54 1.18
C SER A 522 14.51 14.46 -0.15
N ARG A 523 15.65 13.76 -0.20
CA ARG A 523 16.42 13.57 -1.45
C ARG A 523 15.60 12.89 -2.54
N LEU A 524 14.72 11.95 -2.20
CA LEU A 524 13.87 11.28 -3.18
C LEU A 524 12.84 12.23 -3.84
N THR A 525 12.46 13.34 -3.18
CA THR A 525 11.58 14.37 -3.79
C THR A 525 12.25 15.14 -4.93
N THR A 526 13.58 15.08 -5.04
CA THR A 526 14.33 15.75 -6.12
C THR A 526 14.37 14.93 -7.42
N ILE A 527 13.83 13.71 -7.40
CA ILE A 527 13.78 12.84 -8.56
C ILE A 527 12.77 13.39 -9.57
N PRO A 528 13.18 13.65 -10.83
CA PRO A 528 12.24 14.04 -11.87
C PRO A 528 11.17 12.96 -12.05
N PRO A 529 9.88 13.31 -11.92
CA PRO A 529 8.83 12.32 -12.05
C PRO A 529 8.74 11.85 -13.50
N LYS A 530 8.50 10.55 -13.69
CA LYS A 530 8.12 9.97 -14.99
C LYS A 530 6.75 9.34 -14.86
N TRP A 531 5.73 10.18 -14.85
CA TRP A 531 4.36 9.80 -14.54
C TRP A 531 3.75 8.73 -15.46
N GLU A 532 4.11 8.73 -16.73
CA GLU A 532 3.62 7.76 -17.72
C GLU A 532 4.35 6.41 -17.66
N VAL A 533 5.40 6.28 -16.86
CA VAL A 533 6.15 5.02 -16.70
C VAL A 533 5.52 4.17 -15.60
N ASP A 534 5.55 2.85 -15.79
CA ASP A 534 5.03 1.87 -14.84
C ASP A 534 5.80 1.88 -13.53
N HIS A 535 7.13 1.87 -13.60
CA HIS A 535 8.01 1.72 -12.45
C HIS A 535 9.36 2.43 -12.65
N LEU A 536 9.93 2.92 -11.56
CA LEU A 536 11.22 3.61 -11.53
C LEU A 536 12.22 2.87 -10.64
N ILE A 537 13.39 2.55 -11.19
CA ILE A 537 14.53 2.13 -10.39
C ILE A 537 15.29 3.39 -9.97
N VAL A 538 15.57 3.54 -8.68
CA VAL A 538 16.31 4.66 -8.10
C VAL A 538 17.64 4.15 -7.57
N ASN A 539 18.74 4.59 -8.20
CA ASN A 539 20.09 4.28 -7.73
C ASN A 539 20.46 5.20 -6.56
N LEU A 540 20.63 4.58 -5.39
CA LEU A 540 20.90 5.24 -4.11
C LEU A 540 22.37 5.62 -3.88
#